data_AF-A0AAW5FSN7-F1
#
_entry.id   AF-A0AAW5FSN7-F1
#
_cell.length_a   1.000
_cell.length_b   1.000
_cell.length_c   1.000
_cell.angle_alpha   90.00
_cell.angle_beta   90.00
_cell.angle_gamma   90.00
#
_symmetry.space_group_name_H-M   'P 1'
#
loop_
_entity.id
_entity.type
_entity.pdbx_description
1 polymer ?
#
loop_
_entity_poly.entity_id
_entity_poly.type
_entity_poly.pdbx_seq_one_letter_code
_entity_poly.pdbx_strand_id
1 'polypeptide(L)'
;NREIEAIASQSDTARRLMTIPGIGPLAATALLAAAGSARQFKKARDMAAWLGLVPREYSTGGRTKLLGISKRGNRYLRRMIIHGARSCVTHLDRSRYRLGAWLDGLQARMHTNKVTVALAAKIARIAWVVMTKPGASYERRDPAFS
;
A
#
# COMPACT_ATOMS: atom_id res chain seq x y z
N ASN A 1 -18.07 12.72 4.05
CA ASN A 1 -16.58 12.75 4.11
C ASN A 1 -16.00 13.60 5.24
N ARG A 2 -16.54 14.79 5.56
CA ARG A 2 -15.99 15.67 6.62
C ARG A 2 -15.82 14.99 8.00
N GLU A 3 -16.74 14.13 8.42
CA GLU A 3 -16.62 13.40 9.70
C GLU A 3 -15.45 12.40 9.71
N ILE A 4 -15.24 11.69 8.61
CA ILE A 4 -14.13 10.72 8.48
C ILE A 4 -12.79 11.45 8.47
N GLU A 5 -12.72 12.61 7.83
CA GLU A 5 -11.56 13.49 7.84
C GLU A 5 -11.26 14.03 9.24
N ALA A 6 -12.30 14.45 9.98
CA ALA A 6 -12.16 14.90 11.37
C ALA A 6 -11.62 13.78 12.27
N ILE A 7 -12.19 12.58 12.20
CA ILE A 7 -11.72 11.41 12.97
C ILE A 7 -10.28 11.02 12.57
N ALA A 8 -9.97 11.03 11.27
CA ALA A 8 -8.62 10.76 10.78
C ALA A 8 -7.61 11.80 11.29
N SER A 9 -8.01 13.07 11.35
CA SER A 9 -7.14 14.16 11.77
C SER A 9 -6.78 14.10 13.26
N GLN A 10 -7.60 13.44 14.09
CA GLN A 10 -7.33 13.27 15.52
C GLN A 10 -6.33 12.15 15.81
N SER A 11 -6.19 11.17 14.89
CA SER A 11 -5.21 10.10 15.03
C SER A 11 -3.88 10.44 14.35
N ASP A 12 -2.81 10.50 15.14
CA ASP A 12 -1.46 10.70 14.61
C ASP A 12 -1.08 9.65 13.55
N THR A 13 -1.37 8.37 13.82
CA THR A 13 -1.12 7.28 12.87
C THR A 13 -1.89 7.45 11.57
N ALA A 14 -3.15 7.91 11.61
CA ALA A 14 -3.92 8.15 10.39
C ALA A 14 -3.34 9.31 9.57
N ARG A 15 -2.91 10.41 10.21
CA ARG A 15 -2.21 11.52 9.54
C ARG A 15 -0.92 11.04 8.87
N ARG A 16 -0.11 10.25 9.58
CA ARG A 16 1.13 9.68 9.01
C ARG A 16 0.83 8.70 7.87
N LEU A 17 -0.22 7.89 7.95
CA LEU A 17 -0.64 7.01 6.85
C LEU A 17 -1.00 7.80 5.59
N MET A 18 -1.66 8.96 5.73
CA MET A 18 -2.03 9.83 4.60
C MET A 18 -0.83 10.50 3.90
N THR A 19 0.38 10.44 4.48
CA THR A 19 1.60 10.88 3.77
C THR A 19 1.98 9.93 2.63
N ILE A 20 1.50 8.68 2.68
CA ILE A 20 1.76 7.67 1.65
C ILE A 20 0.87 7.99 0.43
N PRO A 21 1.47 8.14 -0.78
CA PRO A 21 0.67 8.37 -1.98
C PRO A 21 -0.32 7.23 -2.20
N GLY A 22 -1.58 7.59 -2.46
CA GLY A 22 -2.67 6.64 -2.69
C GLY A 22 -3.42 6.23 -1.43
N ILE A 23 -3.02 6.72 -0.24
CA ILE A 23 -3.77 6.56 1.00
C ILE A 23 -4.44 7.89 1.35
N GLY A 24 -5.77 7.94 1.19
CA GLY A 24 -6.60 9.05 1.66
C GLY A 24 -7.25 8.75 3.03
N PRO A 25 -8.05 9.69 3.57
CA PRO A 25 -8.67 9.58 4.89
C PRO A 25 -9.43 8.28 5.11
N LEU A 26 -10.24 7.86 4.12
CA LEU A 26 -11.03 6.63 4.20
C LEU A 26 -10.17 5.37 4.28
N ALA A 27 -9.10 5.30 3.48
CA ALA A 27 -8.18 4.16 3.52
C ALA A 27 -7.36 4.16 4.81
N ALA A 28 -6.92 5.34 5.28
CA ALA A 28 -6.16 5.49 6.51
C ALA A 28 -6.97 5.06 7.75
N THR A 29 -8.20 5.54 7.89
CA THR A 29 -9.08 5.18 9.02
C THR A 29 -9.47 3.72 8.97
N ALA A 30 -9.78 3.17 7.79
CA ALA A 30 -10.11 1.76 7.66
C ALA A 30 -8.91 0.84 7.96
N LEU A 31 -7.70 1.21 7.52
CA LEU A 31 -6.49 0.49 7.89
C LEU A 31 -6.25 0.53 9.39
N LEU A 32 -6.37 1.71 10.01
CA LEU A 32 -6.18 1.87 11.44
C LEU A 32 -7.22 1.05 12.23
N ALA A 33 -8.50 1.13 11.85
CA ALA A 33 -9.58 0.40 12.52
C ALA A 33 -9.42 -1.12 12.39
N ALA A 34 -9.00 -1.61 11.23
CA ALA A 34 -8.92 -3.05 10.98
C ALA A 34 -7.59 -3.68 11.42
N ALA A 35 -6.48 -2.94 11.39
CA ALA A 35 -5.16 -3.44 11.70
C ALA A 35 -4.62 -2.97 13.07
N GLY A 36 -5.28 -2.02 13.74
CA GLY A 36 -4.83 -1.48 15.03
C GLY A 36 -3.40 -0.92 14.96
N SER A 37 -2.51 -1.43 15.82
CA SER A 37 -1.09 -1.05 15.82
C SER A 37 -0.24 -1.72 14.73
N ALA A 38 -0.82 -2.68 13.98
CA ALA A 38 -0.14 -3.53 13.00
C ALA A 38 1.06 -4.35 13.55
N ARG A 39 1.27 -4.35 14.88
CA ARG A 39 2.36 -5.11 15.55
C ARG A 39 2.12 -6.62 15.56
N GLN A 40 0.88 -7.07 15.33
CA GLN A 40 0.54 -8.48 15.15
C GLN A 40 1.16 -9.09 13.89
N PHE A 41 1.60 -8.27 12.93
CA PHE A 41 2.32 -8.74 11.74
C PHE A 41 3.83 -8.74 12.01
N LYS A 42 4.49 -9.91 11.86
CA LYS A 42 5.93 -10.06 12.12
C LYS A 42 6.78 -9.28 11.12
N LYS A 43 6.34 -9.20 9.86
CA LYS A 43 7.04 -8.50 8.77
C LYS A 43 6.03 -7.75 7.88
N ALA A 44 6.49 -6.70 7.20
CA ALA A 44 5.67 -5.92 6.26
C ALA A 44 4.94 -6.75 5.19
N ARG A 45 5.56 -7.85 4.75
CA ARG A 45 4.96 -8.77 3.76
C ARG A 45 3.72 -9.50 4.30
N ASP A 46 3.64 -9.68 5.62
CA ASP A 46 2.54 -10.39 6.27
C ASP A 46 1.28 -9.51 6.26
N MET A 47 1.42 -8.18 6.41
CA MET A 47 0.32 -7.23 6.22
C MET A 47 -0.16 -7.20 4.76
N ALA A 48 0.76 -7.23 3.78
CA ALA A 48 0.38 -7.34 2.37
C ALA A 48 -0.34 -8.66 2.05
N ALA A 49 0.05 -9.76 2.70
CA ALA A 49 -0.62 -11.05 2.59
C ALA A 49 -2.03 -11.02 3.21
N TRP A 50 -2.17 -10.40 4.39
CA TRP A 50 -3.45 -10.22 5.09
C TRP A 50 -4.44 -9.36 4.29
N LEU A 51 -3.96 -8.40 3.49
CA LEU A 51 -4.77 -7.62 2.54
C LEU A 51 -5.10 -8.40 1.25
N GLY A 52 -4.50 -9.58 1.04
CA GLY A 52 -4.71 -10.40 -0.14
C GLY A 52 -3.99 -9.90 -1.39
N LEU A 53 -2.89 -9.16 -1.21
CA LEU A 53 -2.10 -8.51 -2.28
C LEU A 53 -0.86 -9.32 -2.70
N VAL A 54 -0.65 -10.50 -2.11
CA VAL A 54 0.45 -11.42 -2.46
C VAL A 54 0.00 -12.44 -3.51
N PRO A 55 0.91 -12.96 -4.34
CA PRO A 55 0.60 -14.07 -5.25
C PRO A 55 0.01 -15.27 -4.51
N ARG A 56 -0.97 -15.93 -5.13
CA ARG A 56 -1.45 -17.22 -4.67
C ARG A 56 -0.46 -18.29 -5.12
N GLU A 57 0.01 -19.09 -4.16
CA GLU A 57 0.80 -20.27 -4.44
C GLU A 57 -0.12 -21.48 -4.69
N TYR A 58 0.17 -22.22 -5.75
CA TYR A 58 -0.42 -23.53 -6.05
C TYR A 58 0.73 -24.49 -6.35
N SER A 59 1.11 -25.27 -5.34
CA SER A 59 2.24 -26.19 -5.41
C SER A 59 1.73 -27.62 -5.31
N THR A 60 2.00 -28.46 -6.31
CA THR A 60 1.70 -29.90 -6.30
C THR A 60 2.95 -30.67 -6.74
N GLY A 61 3.24 -31.79 -6.06
CA GLY A 61 4.31 -32.72 -6.47
C GLY A 61 5.69 -32.10 -6.69
N GLY A 62 6.10 -31.11 -5.89
CA GLY A 62 7.43 -30.48 -5.97
C GLY A 62 7.57 -29.34 -6.99
N ARG A 63 6.50 -28.95 -7.71
CA ARG A 63 6.52 -27.78 -8.60
C ARG A 63 5.75 -26.61 -7.98
N THR A 64 6.44 -25.52 -7.69
CA THR A 64 5.82 -24.28 -7.21
C THR A 64 5.30 -23.45 -8.38
N LYS A 65 3.98 -23.22 -8.45
CA LYS A 65 3.37 -22.31 -9.41
C LYS A 65 2.74 -21.11 -8.70
N LEU A 66 3.16 -19.91 -9.10
CA LEU A 66 2.52 -18.66 -8.65
C LEU A 66 1.41 -18.27 -9.62
N LEU A 67 0.23 -17.97 -9.09
CA LEU A 67 -0.95 -17.52 -9.83
C LEU A 67 -1.20 -16.02 -9.59
N GLY A 68 -2.42 -15.56 -9.89
CA GLY A 68 -2.87 -14.22 -9.52
C GLY A 68 -2.86 -13.98 -8.01
N ILE A 69 -3.22 -12.77 -7.58
CA ILE A 69 -3.27 -12.44 -6.15
C ILE A 69 -4.17 -13.40 -5.37
N SER A 70 -3.83 -13.64 -4.10
CA SER A 70 -4.55 -14.57 -3.24
C SER A 70 -6.02 -14.18 -3.06
N LYS A 71 -6.32 -12.87 -3.03
CA LYS A 71 -7.64 -12.30 -2.69
C LYS A 71 -8.17 -12.73 -1.31
N ARG A 72 -7.35 -13.41 -0.50
CA ARG A 72 -7.66 -13.80 0.88
C ARG A 72 -7.59 -12.57 1.77
N GLY A 73 -8.54 -12.41 2.68
CA GLY A 73 -8.65 -11.23 3.54
C GLY A 73 -9.65 -10.18 3.03
N ASN A 74 -9.69 -9.03 3.71
CA ASN A 74 -10.78 -8.07 3.61
C ASN A 74 -10.91 -7.46 2.20
N ARG A 75 -12.05 -7.73 1.54
CA ARG A 75 -12.37 -7.25 0.18
C ARG A 75 -12.43 -5.72 0.11
N TYR A 76 -12.98 -5.07 1.14
CA TYR A 76 -13.13 -3.62 1.20
C TYR A 76 -11.78 -2.92 1.31
N LEU A 77 -10.92 -3.34 2.24
CA LEU A 77 -9.55 -2.82 2.37
C LEU A 77 -8.74 -3.03 1.08
N ARG A 78 -8.78 -4.25 0.53
CA ARG A 78 -8.07 -4.57 -0.71
C ARG A 78 -8.52 -3.64 -1.85
N ARG A 79 -9.82 -3.41 -1.99
CA ARG A 79 -10.37 -2.51 -3.02
C ARG A 79 -9.83 -1.09 -2.83
N MET A 80 -9.86 -0.55 -1.62
CA MET A 80 -9.35 0.80 -1.35
C MET A 80 -7.87 0.94 -1.69
N ILE A 81 -7.03 0.00 -1.26
CA ILE A 81 -5.58 0.05 -1.54
C ILE A 81 -5.31 -0.11 -3.04
N ILE A 82 -6.06 -0.95 -3.75
CA ILE A 82 -5.92 -1.10 -5.21
C ILE A 82 -6.33 0.19 -5.94
N HIS A 83 -7.44 0.84 -5.55
CA HIS A 83 -7.83 2.11 -6.18
C HIS A 83 -6.85 3.24 -5.86
N GLY A 84 -6.35 3.31 -4.63
CA GLY A 84 -5.29 4.23 -4.23
C GLY A 84 -4.04 4.06 -5.09
N ALA A 85 -3.57 2.81 -5.23
CA ALA A 85 -2.45 2.47 -6.11
C ALA A 85 -2.74 2.83 -7.58
N ARG A 86 -3.95 2.56 -8.08
CA ARG A 86 -4.32 2.89 -9.47
C ARG A 86 -4.25 4.39 -9.72
N SER A 87 -4.77 5.20 -8.79
CA SER A 87 -4.66 6.66 -8.87
C SER A 87 -3.20 7.11 -8.94
N CYS A 88 -2.31 6.50 -8.13
CA CYS A 88 -0.88 6.79 -8.20
C CYS A 88 -0.20 6.33 -9.50
N VAL A 89 -0.62 5.20 -10.08
CA VAL A 89 -0.08 4.77 -11.37
C VAL A 89 -0.41 5.81 -12.46
N THR A 90 -1.60 6.40 -12.42
CA THR A 90 -2.05 7.36 -13.44
C THR A 90 -1.60 8.80 -13.19
N HIS A 91 -1.61 9.28 -11.95
CA HIS A 91 -1.54 10.72 -11.63
C HIS A 91 -0.39 11.12 -10.69
N LEU A 92 0.40 10.18 -10.18
CA LEU A 92 1.51 10.54 -9.29
C LEU A 92 2.60 11.26 -10.07
N ASP A 93 2.98 12.46 -9.63
CA ASP A 93 4.19 13.14 -10.09
C ASP A 93 5.41 12.27 -9.78
N ARG A 94 5.99 11.66 -10.81
CA ARG A 94 7.11 10.71 -10.66
C ARG A 94 8.37 11.37 -10.11
N SER A 95 8.55 12.68 -10.33
CA SER A 95 9.75 13.41 -9.90
C SER A 95 9.80 13.64 -8.39
N ARG A 96 8.64 13.87 -7.76
CA ARG A 96 8.52 14.24 -6.34
C ARG A 96 8.42 13.06 -5.38
N TYR A 97 8.38 11.84 -5.89
CA TYR A 97 8.12 10.65 -5.06
C TYR A 97 9.21 9.60 -5.28
N ARG A 98 9.72 9.02 -4.18
CA ARG A 98 10.70 7.92 -4.21
C ARG A 98 10.20 6.68 -4.96
N LEU A 99 8.89 6.54 -5.15
CA LEU A 99 8.27 5.48 -5.93
C LEU A 99 8.34 5.71 -7.45
N GLY A 100 8.69 6.92 -7.92
CA GLY A 100 8.59 7.32 -9.32
C GLY A 100 9.40 6.44 -10.27
N ALA A 101 10.73 6.46 -10.15
CA ALA A 101 11.62 5.65 -10.98
C ALA A 101 11.32 4.14 -10.90
N TRP A 102 10.90 3.67 -9.72
CA TRP A 102 10.49 2.27 -9.54
C TRP A 102 9.21 1.94 -10.33
N LEU A 103 8.24 2.86 -10.38
CA LEU A 103 7.01 2.68 -11.16
C LEU A 103 7.27 2.73 -12.66
N ASP A 104 8.13 3.64 -13.13
CA ASP A 104 8.48 3.76 -14.54
C ASP A 104 9.17 2.48 -15.03
N GLY A 105 10.13 1.95 -14.25
CA GLY A 105 10.78 0.67 -14.54
C GLY A 105 9.84 -0.55 -14.46
N LEU A 106 8.72 -0.47 -13.75
CA LEU A 106 7.68 -1.50 -13.82
C LEU A 106 6.83 -1.34 -15.08
N GLN A 107 6.32 -0.14 -15.36
CA GLN A 107 5.47 0.14 -16.51
C GLN A 107 6.16 -0.20 -17.85
N ALA A 108 7.48 -0.01 -17.93
CA ALA A 108 8.27 -0.38 -19.11
C ALA A 108 8.25 -1.88 -19.47
N ARG A 109 7.93 -2.76 -18.51
CA ARG A 109 8.08 -4.23 -18.67
C ARG A 109 6.85 -5.05 -18.30
N MET A 110 5.78 -4.43 -17.79
CA MET A 110 4.58 -5.16 -17.41
C MET A 110 3.29 -4.36 -17.61
N HIS A 111 2.21 -5.09 -17.88
CA HIS A 111 0.87 -4.53 -18.03
C HIS A 111 0.44 -3.72 -16.79
N THR A 112 -0.26 -2.60 -17.01
CA THR A 112 -0.67 -1.61 -15.98
C THR A 112 -1.40 -2.22 -14.78
N ASN A 113 -2.25 -3.22 -15.00
CA ASN A 113 -2.92 -3.93 -13.89
C ASN A 113 -1.94 -4.68 -12.97
N LYS A 114 -0.86 -5.25 -13.52
CA LYS A 114 0.20 -5.88 -12.73
C LYS A 114 1.00 -4.83 -11.96
N VAL A 115 1.32 -3.70 -12.59
CA VAL A 115 1.97 -2.56 -11.92
C VAL A 115 1.12 -2.05 -10.75
N THR A 116 -0.17 -1.87 -10.97
CA THR A 116 -1.12 -1.41 -9.95
C THR A 116 -1.13 -2.34 -8.73
N VAL A 117 -1.18 -3.64 -8.96
CA VAL A 117 -1.14 -4.64 -7.88
C VAL A 117 0.21 -4.63 -7.16
N ALA A 118 1.32 -4.53 -7.90
CA ALA A 118 2.65 -4.44 -7.32
C ALA A 118 2.79 -3.18 -6.44
N LEU A 119 2.28 -2.04 -6.90
CA LEU A 119 2.25 -0.80 -6.14
C LEU A 119 1.36 -0.91 -4.91
N ALA A 120 0.17 -1.52 -5.02
CA ALA A 120 -0.70 -1.79 -3.87
C ALA A 120 0.02 -2.61 -2.79
N ALA A 121 0.75 -3.66 -3.18
CA ALA A 121 1.55 -4.46 -2.26
C ALA A 121 2.71 -3.65 -1.64
N LYS A 122 3.34 -2.75 -2.41
CA LYS A 122 4.37 -1.83 -1.90
C LYS A 122 3.79 -0.83 -0.89
N ILE A 123 2.65 -0.22 -1.19
CA ILE A 123 1.92 0.69 -0.31
C ILE A 123 1.55 0.00 1.01
N ALA A 124 1.02 -1.23 0.96
CA ALA A 124 0.71 -2.01 2.15
C ALA A 124 1.95 -2.22 3.05
N ARG A 125 3.11 -2.49 2.44
CA ARG A 125 4.36 -2.66 3.18
C ARG A 125 4.86 -1.36 3.80
N ILE A 126 4.70 -0.23 3.11
CA ILE A 126 5.03 1.10 3.64
C ILE A 126 4.09 1.46 4.79
N ALA A 127 2.79 1.22 4.62
CA ALA A 127 1.78 1.44 5.66
C ALA A 127 2.11 0.66 6.94
N TRP A 128 2.54 -0.60 6.81
CA TRP A 128 3.00 -1.38 7.96
C TRP A 128 4.16 -0.70 8.72
N VAL A 129 5.16 -0.17 8.00
CA VAL A 129 6.29 0.54 8.61
C VAL A 129 5.81 1.80 9.32
N VAL A 130 4.94 2.59 8.70
CA VAL A 130 4.37 3.81 9.28
C VAL A 130 3.55 3.50 10.55
N MET A 131 2.76 2.43 10.54
CA MET A 131 1.94 2.04 11.69
C MET A 131 2.76 1.49 12.86
N THR A 132 3.85 0.76 12.58
CA THR A 132 4.63 0.07 13.62
C THR A 132 5.80 0.88 14.17
N LYS A 133 6.40 1.78 13.39
CA LYS A 133 7.49 2.66 13.83
C LYS A 133 6.95 4.02 14.30
N PRO A 134 7.17 4.40 15.56
CA PRO A 134 6.82 5.74 16.05
C PRO A 134 7.48 6.83 15.20
N GLY A 135 6.74 7.90 14.89
CA GLY A 135 7.24 9.04 14.11
C GLY A 135 7.49 8.79 12.62
N ALA A 136 7.48 7.54 12.15
CA ALA A 136 7.72 7.25 10.75
C ALA A 136 6.60 7.81 9.85
N SER A 137 7.00 8.53 8.80
CA SER A 137 6.11 9.01 7.74
C SER A 137 6.73 8.70 6.38
N TYR A 138 5.93 8.79 5.31
CA TYR A 138 6.44 8.64 3.96
C TYR A 138 6.95 10.00 3.46
N GLU A 139 8.26 10.08 3.27
CA GLU A 139 8.92 11.29 2.77
C GLU A 139 8.78 11.40 1.25
N ARG A 140 8.41 12.61 0.81
CA ARG A 140 8.53 12.98 -0.60
C ARG A 140 10.01 13.12 -0.98
N ARG A 141 10.34 12.79 -2.23
CA ARG A 141 11.66 13.08 -2.77
C ARG A 141 11.66 14.58 -3.07
N ASP A 142 12.55 15.33 -2.43
CA ASP A 142 12.76 16.72 -2.80
C ASP A 142 13.50 16.75 -4.16
N PRO A 143 12.93 17.37 -5.20
CA PRO A 143 13.58 17.46 -6.50
C PRO A 143 14.94 18.16 -6.46
N ALA A 144 15.25 18.94 -5.41
CA ALA A 144 16.53 19.63 -5.26
C ALA A 144 17.74 18.72 -5.00
N PHE A 145 17.55 17.45 -4.61
CA PHE A 145 18.64 16.53 -4.22
C PHE A 145 18.71 15.27 -5.09
N SER A 146 18.47 15.39 -6.40
CA SER A 146 18.47 14.25 -7.33
C SER A 146 19.64 14.23 -8.29
#